data_AF-A0A8C2W0S4-F1
#
_entry.id   AF-A0A8C2W0S4-F1
#
_cell.length_a   1.000
_cell.length_b   1.000
_cell.length_c   1.000
_cell.angle_alpha   90.00
_cell.angle_beta   90.00
_cell.angle_gamma   90.00
#
_symmetry.space_group_name_H-M   'P 1'
#
loop_
_entity.id
_entity.type
_entity.pdbx_description
1 polymer ?
#
loop_
_entity_poly.entity_id
_entity_poly.type
_entity_poly.pdbx_seq_one_letter_code
_entity_poly.pdbx_strand_id
1 'polypeptide(L)'
;MANFKGHALPGSFFLIIGLWWSVKYPLKYFHHRGKKNKLDHLQQRLELIEAALKTLFSVIGILAEQFVPDGPHLHLYNENHWIKLMNWQHSTMYLFFGVSAIIDMLTLLVTHIPLGVDRWVLAVAVFTEGFLFYYHVHDRPPLDQHIHLLLVFGLFGGGISIALEVIFRDNIVLELFRTSLLIFQGTWFWQIGFVLFPPFGTPEWDQNDMGNIMFITMCYCWHYLVALCIMAINYSLVYCILTRANQRGGGGGGEIIGIQKLKSDHTYQTALLSGSDEE
;
A
#
# COMPACT_ATOMS: atom_id res chain seq x y z
N MET A 1 -7.90 20.62 -6.36
CA MET A 1 -8.83 21.79 -6.28
C MET A 1 -9.50 21.78 -4.92
N ALA A 2 -9.81 22.94 -4.34
CA ALA A 2 -10.52 23.06 -3.06
C ALA A 2 -12.02 22.75 -3.23
N ASN A 3 -12.36 21.47 -3.39
CA ASN A 3 -13.74 20.99 -3.40
C ASN A 3 -13.78 19.50 -3.02
N PHE A 4 -14.98 18.97 -2.76
CA PHE A 4 -15.16 17.56 -2.38
C PHE A 4 -14.50 16.58 -3.37
N LYS A 5 -14.72 16.78 -4.68
CA LYS A 5 -14.17 15.89 -5.72
C LYS A 5 -12.64 15.91 -5.75
N GLY A 6 -12.05 17.08 -5.50
CA GLY A 6 -10.61 17.28 -5.42
C GLY A 6 -9.94 16.52 -4.28
N HIS A 7 -10.71 16.08 -3.28
CA HIS A 7 -10.24 15.25 -2.17
C HIS A 7 -10.67 13.78 -2.34
N ALA A 8 -11.94 13.53 -2.71
CA ALA A 8 -12.47 12.19 -2.89
C ALA A 8 -11.76 11.43 -4.03
N LEU A 9 -11.37 12.11 -5.12
CA LEU A 9 -10.67 11.49 -6.23
C LEU A 9 -9.28 10.95 -5.83
N PRO A 10 -8.32 11.76 -5.35
CA PRO A 10 -7.04 11.23 -4.89
C PRO A 10 -7.20 10.25 -3.72
N GLY A 11 -8.13 10.52 -2.79
CA GLY A 11 -8.44 9.59 -1.70
C GLY A 11 -8.86 8.20 -2.19
N SER A 12 -9.66 8.13 -3.25
CA SER A 12 -10.06 6.87 -3.88
C SER A 12 -8.88 6.15 -4.54
N PHE A 13 -8.00 6.87 -5.25
CA PHE A 13 -6.80 6.27 -5.85
C PHE A 13 -5.90 5.65 -4.78
N PHE A 14 -5.58 6.39 -3.72
CA PHE A 14 -4.74 5.88 -2.62
C PHE A 14 -5.40 4.70 -1.91
N LEU A 15 -6.73 4.76 -1.67
CA LEU A 15 -7.45 3.67 -1.02
C LEU A 15 -7.49 2.40 -1.86
N ILE A 16 -7.78 2.50 -3.17
CA ILE A 16 -7.80 1.34 -4.07
C ILE A 16 -6.42 0.69 -4.16
N ILE A 17 -5.36 1.50 -4.33
CA ILE A 17 -3.98 0.99 -4.40
C ILE A 17 -3.57 0.38 -3.05
N GLY A 18 -3.90 1.03 -1.94
CA GLY A 18 -3.63 0.52 -0.60
C GLY A 18 -4.33 -0.81 -0.31
N LEU A 19 -5.60 -0.94 -0.69
CA LEU A 19 -6.33 -2.20 -0.58
C LEU A 19 -5.73 -3.29 -1.48
N TRP A 20 -5.36 -2.96 -2.71
CA TRP A 20 -4.64 -3.88 -3.60
C TRP A 20 -3.32 -4.36 -2.97
N TRP A 21 -2.50 -3.45 -2.46
CA TRP A 21 -1.24 -3.76 -1.80
C TRP A 21 -1.41 -4.59 -0.52
N SER A 22 -2.50 -4.37 0.21
CA SER A 22 -2.78 -5.11 1.45
C SER A 22 -3.08 -6.59 1.22
N VAL A 23 -3.35 -6.98 -0.03
CA VAL A 23 -3.51 -8.36 -0.46
C VAL A 23 -2.24 -8.85 -1.19
N LYS A 24 -1.68 -8.01 -2.07
CA LYS A 24 -0.47 -8.31 -2.87
C LYS A 24 0.73 -8.68 -1.99
N TYR A 25 1.07 -7.88 -0.98
CA TYR A 25 2.26 -8.12 -0.16
C TYR A 25 2.18 -9.38 0.70
N PRO A 26 1.05 -9.67 1.40
CA PRO A 26 0.89 -10.96 2.06
C PRO A 26 0.97 -12.15 1.09
N LEU A 27 0.35 -12.05 -0.11
CA LEU A 27 0.44 -13.10 -1.13
C LEU A 27 1.90 -13.34 -1.54
N LYS A 28 2.65 -12.29 -1.86
CA LYS A 28 4.09 -12.34 -2.17
C LYS A 28 4.86 -13.04 -1.05
N TYR A 29 4.63 -12.62 0.20
CA TYR A 29 5.32 -13.16 1.37
C TYR A 29 5.09 -14.66 1.56
N PHE A 30 3.84 -15.12 1.51
CA PHE A 30 3.54 -16.54 1.70
C PHE A 30 3.98 -17.41 0.52
N HIS A 31 3.99 -16.87 -0.71
CA HIS A 31 4.43 -17.63 -1.88
C HIS A 31 5.95 -17.73 -1.99
N HIS A 32 6.69 -16.71 -1.56
CA HIS A 32 8.16 -16.79 -1.47
C HIS A 32 8.64 -17.88 -0.51
N ARG A 33 7.78 -18.29 0.44
CA ARG A 33 8.00 -19.45 1.32
C ARG A 33 7.76 -20.81 0.63
N GLY A 34 7.33 -20.82 -0.64
CA GLY A 34 6.98 -22.01 -1.45
C GLY A 34 7.84 -22.21 -2.71
N LYS A 35 7.29 -22.87 -3.76
CA LYS A 35 8.01 -23.19 -5.03
C LYS A 35 8.12 -21.97 -5.97
N LYS A 36 9.31 -21.74 -6.55
CA LYS A 36 9.76 -20.43 -7.07
C LYS A 36 9.40 -20.04 -8.53
N ASN A 37 9.13 -20.95 -9.47
CA ASN A 37 9.39 -20.57 -10.88
C ASN A 37 8.23 -19.94 -11.68
N LYS A 38 6.95 -20.21 -11.39
CA LYS A 38 5.83 -19.74 -12.23
C LYS A 38 5.19 -18.43 -11.73
N LEU A 39 5.24 -18.20 -10.41
CA LEU A 39 4.65 -16.99 -9.82
C LEU A 39 5.52 -15.76 -10.06
N ASP A 40 6.84 -15.89 -10.06
CA ASP A 40 7.77 -14.77 -10.25
C ASP A 40 7.51 -14.01 -11.56
N HIS A 41 7.26 -14.73 -12.67
CA HIS A 41 6.93 -14.08 -13.94
C HIS A 41 5.57 -13.36 -13.94
N LEU A 42 4.56 -13.92 -13.25
CA LEU A 42 3.27 -13.24 -13.12
C LEU A 42 3.39 -12.00 -12.24
N GLN A 43 4.16 -12.11 -11.15
CA GLN A 43 4.40 -11.00 -10.24
C GLN A 43 5.19 -9.87 -10.91
N GLN A 44 6.24 -10.20 -11.67
CA GLN A 44 6.99 -9.22 -12.46
C GLN A 44 6.09 -8.51 -13.49
N ARG A 45 5.17 -9.24 -14.14
CA ARG A 45 4.18 -8.65 -15.05
C ARG A 45 3.23 -7.70 -14.34
N LEU A 46 2.75 -8.07 -13.15
CA LEU A 46 1.87 -7.20 -12.35
C LEU A 46 2.61 -5.95 -11.89
N GLU A 47 3.86 -6.06 -11.44
CA GLU A 47 4.70 -4.92 -11.07
C GLU A 47 4.96 -3.99 -12.26
N LEU A 48 5.19 -4.54 -13.46
CA LEU A 48 5.35 -3.76 -14.68
C LEU A 48 4.04 -3.03 -15.07
N ILE A 49 2.90 -3.71 -15.00
CA ILE A 49 1.58 -3.10 -15.28
C ILE A 49 1.30 -1.98 -14.28
N GLU A 50 1.58 -2.20 -13.00
CA GLU A 50 1.38 -1.20 -11.94
C GLU A 50 2.23 0.05 -12.18
N ALA A 51 3.51 -0.14 -12.51
CA ALA A 51 4.41 0.97 -12.82
C ALA A 51 4.02 1.70 -14.11
N ALA A 52 3.54 0.98 -15.13
CA ALA A 52 3.01 1.58 -16.36
C ALA A 52 1.73 2.39 -16.10
N LEU A 53 0.78 1.87 -15.30
CA LEU A 53 -0.43 2.57 -14.91
C LEU A 53 -0.11 3.83 -14.08
N LYS A 54 0.80 3.73 -13.11
CA LYS A 54 1.25 4.87 -12.30
C LYS A 54 1.89 5.96 -13.18
N THR A 55 2.68 5.58 -14.19
CA THR A 55 3.24 6.51 -15.17
C THR A 55 2.15 7.18 -16.00
N LEU A 56 1.21 6.39 -16.53
CA LEU A 56 0.09 6.88 -17.32
C LEU A 56 -0.77 7.88 -16.53
N PHE A 57 -1.16 7.53 -15.30
CA PHE A 57 -1.95 8.43 -14.44
C PHE A 57 -1.19 9.71 -14.08
N SER A 58 0.13 9.63 -13.89
CA SER A 58 0.95 10.82 -13.64
C SER A 58 0.95 11.77 -14.84
N VAL A 59 1.10 11.23 -16.06
CA VAL A 59 1.02 12.01 -17.30
C VAL A 59 -0.38 12.61 -17.49
N ILE A 60 -1.44 11.82 -17.29
CA ILE A 60 -2.82 12.31 -17.36
C ILE A 60 -3.05 13.42 -16.33
N GLY A 61 -2.55 13.27 -15.11
CA GLY A 61 -2.64 14.28 -14.05
C GLY A 61 -1.99 15.60 -14.44
N ILE A 62 -0.76 15.57 -14.99
CA ILE A 62 -0.07 16.76 -15.50
C ILE A 62 -0.90 17.40 -16.62
N LEU A 63 -1.36 16.62 -17.60
CA LEU A 63 -2.14 17.14 -18.72
C LEU A 63 -3.46 17.76 -18.25
N ALA A 64 -4.15 17.12 -17.31
CA ALA A 64 -5.41 17.62 -16.77
C ALA A 64 -5.22 18.92 -15.98
N GLU A 65 -4.16 19.02 -15.17
CA GLU A 65 -3.86 20.25 -14.42
C GLU A 65 -3.43 21.40 -15.33
N GLN A 66 -2.73 21.11 -16.44
CA GLN A 66 -2.21 22.13 -17.35
C GLN A 66 -3.23 22.58 -18.41
N PHE A 67 -4.03 21.67 -18.95
CA PHE A 67 -4.82 21.89 -20.18
C PHE A 67 -6.33 21.72 -20.04
N VAL A 68 -6.86 21.64 -18.81
CA VAL A 68 -8.29 21.91 -18.59
C VAL A 68 -8.62 23.32 -19.12
N PRO A 69 -9.86 23.61 -19.56
CA PRO A 69 -10.24 24.94 -20.08
C PRO A 69 -9.79 26.10 -19.17
N ASP A 70 -9.87 25.88 -17.85
CA ASP A 70 -9.39 26.80 -16.83
C ASP A 70 -8.00 26.43 -16.28
N GLY A 71 -7.10 25.87 -17.11
CA GLY A 71 -5.72 25.55 -16.75
C GLY A 71 -4.75 26.72 -16.98
N PRO A 72 -3.48 26.61 -16.53
CA PRO A 72 -2.40 27.55 -16.82
C PRO A 72 -1.84 27.44 -18.24
N HIS A 73 -2.10 26.34 -18.97
CA HIS A 73 -1.64 26.12 -20.35
C HIS A 73 -0.12 26.31 -20.54
N LEU A 74 0.69 25.81 -19.60
CA LEU A 74 2.15 25.98 -19.54
C LEU A 74 2.66 27.42 -19.34
N HIS A 75 1.78 28.38 -19.08
CA HIS A 75 2.17 29.71 -18.66
C HIS A 75 2.31 29.75 -17.13
N LEU A 76 3.53 29.96 -16.64
CA LEU A 76 3.81 30.06 -15.21
C LEU A 76 3.61 31.48 -14.67
N TYR A 77 3.91 32.48 -15.50
CA TYR A 77 3.95 33.88 -15.10
C TYR A 77 3.43 34.75 -16.22
N ASN A 78 2.64 35.77 -15.88
CA ASN A 78 2.20 36.78 -16.82
C ASN A 78 2.35 38.16 -16.21
N GLU A 79 3.11 39.02 -16.90
CA GLU A 79 3.44 40.39 -16.52
C GLU A 79 3.99 40.53 -15.09
N ASN A 80 3.10 40.62 -14.11
CA ASN A 80 3.41 40.89 -12.70
C ASN A 80 2.81 39.87 -11.72
N HIS A 81 2.19 38.78 -12.20
CA HIS A 81 1.54 37.80 -11.34
C HIS A 81 1.79 36.34 -11.78
N TRP A 82 1.78 35.46 -10.79
CA TRP A 82 1.85 34.02 -10.99
C TRP A 82 0.51 33.47 -11.46
N ILE A 83 0.54 32.54 -12.42
CA ILE A 83 -0.67 31.94 -12.96
C ILE A 83 -0.92 30.60 -12.30
N LYS A 84 -2.04 30.48 -11.59
CA LYS A 84 -2.61 29.20 -11.11
C LYS A 84 -1.56 28.29 -10.45
N LEU A 85 -0.80 28.83 -9.49
CA LEU A 85 0.26 28.09 -8.79
C LEU A 85 -0.21 26.78 -8.14
N MET A 86 -1.48 26.68 -7.77
CA MET A 86 -2.05 25.42 -7.25
C MET A 86 -2.03 24.29 -8.28
N ASN A 87 -2.37 24.58 -9.54
CA ASN A 87 -2.27 23.60 -10.62
C ASN A 87 -0.82 23.24 -10.91
N TRP A 88 0.11 24.20 -10.77
CA TRP A 88 1.55 23.93 -10.87
C TRP A 88 2.06 23.04 -9.74
N GLN A 89 1.65 23.27 -8.49
CA GLN A 89 1.99 22.39 -7.35
C GLN A 89 1.52 20.96 -7.60
N HIS A 90 0.28 20.75 -8.05
CA HIS A 90 -0.19 19.40 -8.40
C HIS A 90 0.59 18.80 -9.58
N SER A 91 0.88 19.60 -10.61
CA SER A 91 1.69 19.16 -11.76
C SER A 91 3.10 18.71 -11.32
N THR A 92 3.71 19.45 -10.39
CA THR A 92 4.99 19.06 -9.77
C THR A 92 4.85 17.77 -8.98
N MET A 93 3.81 17.61 -8.16
CA MET A 93 3.55 16.37 -7.44
C MET A 93 3.43 15.17 -8.41
N TYR A 94 2.62 15.29 -9.46
CA TYR A 94 2.47 14.24 -10.48
C TYR A 94 3.79 13.95 -11.21
N LEU A 95 4.61 14.95 -11.50
CA LEU A 95 5.92 14.76 -12.11
C LEU A 95 6.81 13.84 -11.27
N PHE A 96 6.90 14.08 -9.96
CA PHE A 96 7.72 13.25 -9.08
C PHE A 96 7.21 11.80 -8.97
N PHE A 97 5.88 11.61 -8.88
CA PHE A 97 5.30 10.26 -8.91
C PHE A 97 5.49 9.57 -10.27
N GLY A 98 5.46 10.32 -11.37
CA GLY A 98 5.75 9.83 -12.72
C GLY A 98 7.19 9.38 -12.87
N VAL A 99 8.15 10.18 -12.37
CA VAL A 99 9.58 9.80 -12.34
C VAL A 99 9.77 8.55 -11.49
N SER A 100 9.16 8.47 -10.30
CA SER A 100 9.20 7.25 -9.48
C SER A 100 8.67 6.02 -10.22
N ALA A 101 7.56 6.15 -10.95
CA ALA A 101 6.97 5.07 -11.73
C ALA A 101 7.86 4.61 -12.90
N ILE A 102 8.52 5.55 -13.57
CA ILE A 102 9.49 5.25 -14.63
C ILE A 102 10.68 4.49 -14.05
N ILE A 103 11.19 4.94 -12.90
CA ILE A 103 12.28 4.24 -12.20
C ILE A 103 11.82 2.83 -11.81
N ASP A 104 10.62 2.65 -11.23
CA ASP A 104 10.05 1.34 -10.92
C ASP A 104 10.11 0.41 -12.16
N MET A 105 9.65 0.88 -13.33
CA MET A 105 9.75 0.14 -14.60
C MET A 105 11.19 -0.17 -15.02
N LEU A 106 12.10 0.80 -14.93
CA LEU A 106 13.50 0.62 -15.32
C LEU A 106 14.19 -0.43 -14.45
N THR A 107 13.92 -0.46 -13.15
CA THR A 107 14.45 -1.50 -12.25
C THR A 107 14.00 -2.91 -12.64
N LEU A 108 12.85 -3.05 -13.31
CA LEU A 108 12.32 -4.34 -13.78
C LEU A 108 12.87 -4.75 -15.15
N LEU A 109 13.24 -3.77 -15.99
CA LEU A 109 13.63 -3.98 -17.39
C LEU A 109 15.15 -3.94 -17.62
N VAL A 110 15.88 -3.23 -16.75
CA VAL A 110 17.32 -2.95 -16.91
C VAL A 110 18.10 -3.54 -15.74
N THR A 111 19.06 -4.41 -16.05
CA THR A 111 19.83 -5.16 -15.05
C THR A 111 20.90 -4.35 -14.31
N HIS A 112 21.21 -3.13 -14.77
CA HIS A 112 22.32 -2.31 -14.26
C HIS A 112 21.86 -1.16 -13.33
N ILE A 113 20.57 -1.09 -12.96
CA ILE A 113 20.09 -0.09 -12.01
C ILE A 113 20.50 -0.50 -10.59
N PRO A 114 21.08 0.41 -9.77
CA PRO A 114 21.43 0.09 -8.40
C PRO A 114 20.21 -0.34 -7.58
N LEU A 115 20.39 -1.35 -6.73
CA LEU A 115 19.34 -1.85 -5.85
C LEU A 115 18.88 -0.73 -4.88
N GLY A 116 17.57 -0.57 -4.75
CA GLY A 116 16.96 0.39 -3.82
C GLY A 116 16.68 1.78 -4.41
N VAL A 117 17.11 2.07 -5.64
CA VAL A 117 16.80 3.35 -6.32
C VAL A 117 15.29 3.52 -6.51
N ASP A 118 14.56 2.43 -6.78
CA ASP A 118 13.09 2.38 -6.81
C ASP A 118 12.46 2.95 -5.53
N ARG A 119 12.92 2.46 -4.38
CA ARG A 119 12.42 2.88 -3.06
C ARG A 119 12.86 4.29 -2.73
N TRP A 120 14.10 4.65 -3.03
CA TRP A 120 14.61 6.00 -2.77
C TRP A 120 13.83 7.06 -3.55
N VAL A 121 13.62 6.87 -4.86
CA VAL A 121 12.88 7.85 -5.68
C VAL A 121 11.41 7.91 -5.26
N LEU A 122 10.80 6.78 -4.87
CA LEU A 122 9.45 6.79 -4.30
C LEU A 122 9.39 7.57 -2.98
N ALA A 123 10.37 7.41 -2.09
CA ALA A 123 10.44 8.19 -0.85
C ALA A 123 10.53 9.68 -1.16
N VAL A 124 11.42 10.08 -2.09
CA VAL A 124 11.55 11.47 -2.54
C VAL A 124 10.23 12.01 -3.08
N ALA A 125 9.50 11.23 -3.88
CA ALA A 125 8.20 11.65 -4.40
C ALA A 125 7.17 11.93 -3.29
N VAL A 126 7.08 11.04 -2.29
CA VAL A 126 6.19 11.22 -1.13
C VAL A 126 6.64 12.39 -0.24
N PHE A 127 7.95 12.60 -0.06
CA PHE A 127 8.48 13.78 0.64
C PHE A 127 8.13 15.08 -0.10
N THR A 128 8.25 15.10 -1.43
CA THR A 128 7.85 16.25 -2.26
C THR A 128 6.36 16.53 -2.15
N GLU A 129 5.51 15.49 -2.16
CA GLU A 129 4.07 15.62 -1.91
C GLU A 129 3.83 16.30 -0.56
N GLY A 130 4.43 15.81 0.52
CA GLY A 130 4.31 16.39 1.86
C GLY A 130 4.77 17.86 1.94
N PHE A 131 5.90 18.18 1.29
CA PHE A 131 6.42 19.55 1.23
C PHE A 131 5.48 20.50 0.48
N LEU A 132 4.97 20.10 -0.68
CA LEU A 132 4.04 20.90 -1.45
C LEU A 132 2.72 21.10 -0.70
N PHE A 133 2.19 20.05 -0.06
CA PHE A 133 0.98 20.15 0.77
C PHE A 133 1.15 21.07 1.98
N TYR A 134 2.32 21.07 2.64
CA TYR A 134 2.56 21.96 3.76
C TYR A 134 2.41 23.44 3.38
N TYR A 135 2.97 23.84 2.25
CA TYR A 135 2.84 25.22 1.74
C TYR A 135 1.50 25.46 1.03
N HIS A 136 0.80 24.42 0.58
CA HIS A 136 -0.54 24.52 0.01
C HIS A 136 -1.58 25.04 1.02
N VAL A 137 -1.37 24.73 2.30
CA VAL A 137 -2.34 24.97 3.38
C VAL A 137 -1.94 26.09 4.34
N HIS A 138 -0.85 26.79 4.03
CA HIS A 138 -0.47 27.99 4.77
C HIS A 138 -1.57 29.06 4.62
N ASP A 139 -1.87 29.79 5.71
CA ASP A 139 -2.90 30.84 5.78
C ASP A 139 -4.35 30.39 5.53
N ARG A 140 -4.67 29.10 5.74
CA ARG A 140 -6.06 28.59 5.75
C ARG A 140 -6.73 28.79 7.12
N PRO A 141 -8.08 28.76 7.20
CA PRO A 141 -8.79 28.74 8.47
C PRO A 141 -8.29 27.62 9.40
N PRO A 142 -8.40 27.76 10.73
CA PRO A 142 -7.75 26.86 11.69
C PRO A 142 -8.08 25.37 11.49
N LEU A 143 -9.35 25.02 11.29
CA LEU A 143 -9.77 23.63 11.06
C LEU A 143 -9.24 23.07 9.72
N ASP A 144 -9.38 23.83 8.63
CA ASP A 144 -8.85 23.50 7.30
C ASP A 144 -7.34 23.27 7.33
N GLN A 145 -6.59 24.18 7.97
CA GLN A 145 -5.15 24.04 8.12
C GLN A 145 -4.80 22.78 8.95
N HIS A 146 -5.48 22.55 10.07
CA HIS A 146 -5.18 21.44 10.98
C HIS A 146 -5.46 20.08 10.33
N ILE A 147 -6.62 19.91 9.69
CA ILE A 147 -7.00 18.64 9.08
C ILE A 147 -6.06 18.23 7.94
N HIS A 148 -5.54 19.19 7.18
CA HIS A 148 -4.50 18.95 6.17
C HIS A 148 -3.11 18.74 6.78
N LEU A 149 -2.75 19.43 7.86
CA LEU A 149 -1.46 19.21 8.52
C LEU A 149 -1.34 17.78 9.06
N LEU A 150 -2.44 17.20 9.54
CA LEU A 150 -2.52 15.79 9.91
C LEU A 150 -2.18 14.86 8.72
N LEU A 151 -2.62 15.18 7.50
CA LEU A 151 -2.22 14.46 6.28
C LEU A 151 -0.72 14.59 6.04
N VAL A 152 -0.16 15.79 6.19
CA VAL A 152 1.28 16.07 6.01
C VAL A 152 2.14 15.23 6.94
N PHE A 153 1.74 15.05 8.21
CA PHE A 153 2.45 14.14 9.11
C PHE A 153 2.42 12.68 8.64
N GLY A 154 1.28 12.23 8.11
CA GLY A 154 1.15 10.90 7.51
C GLY A 154 2.07 10.71 6.31
N LEU A 155 2.17 11.73 5.44
CA LEU A 155 3.05 11.74 4.26
C LEU A 155 4.53 11.65 4.66
N PHE A 156 4.99 12.49 5.60
CA PHE A 156 6.37 12.41 6.07
C PHE A 156 6.68 11.08 6.75
N GLY A 157 5.77 10.56 7.58
CA GLY A 157 5.89 9.22 8.15
C GLY A 157 5.98 8.12 7.09
N GLY A 158 5.17 8.22 6.03
CA GLY A 158 5.21 7.33 4.87
C GLY A 158 6.52 7.43 4.10
N GLY A 159 7.01 8.64 3.84
CA GLY A 159 8.30 8.89 3.20
C GLY A 159 9.47 8.28 3.99
N ILE A 160 9.48 8.44 5.31
CA ILE A 160 10.47 7.81 6.20
C ILE A 160 10.36 6.28 6.14
N SER A 161 9.14 5.73 6.19
CA SER A 161 8.92 4.28 6.05
C SER A 161 9.49 3.74 4.74
N ILE A 162 9.25 4.41 3.62
CA ILE A 162 9.77 4.01 2.31
C ILE A 162 11.29 4.14 2.27
N ALA A 163 11.86 5.20 2.85
CA ALA A 163 13.30 5.37 2.92
C ALA A 163 13.99 4.24 3.71
N LEU A 164 13.35 3.73 4.77
CA LEU A 164 13.85 2.57 5.50
C LEU A 164 13.86 1.29 4.65
N GLU A 165 12.95 1.14 3.68
CA GLU A 165 12.95 0.01 2.72
C GLU A 165 14.17 0.01 1.77
N VAL A 166 14.89 1.13 1.64
CA VAL A 166 16.17 1.18 0.91
C VAL A 166 17.22 0.32 1.63
N ILE A 167 17.21 0.34 2.97
CA ILE A 167 18.16 -0.41 3.81
C ILE A 167 17.61 -1.81 4.10
N PHE A 168 16.34 -1.91 4.50
CA PHE A 168 15.67 -3.14 4.91
C PHE A 168 14.74 -3.65 3.81
N ARG A 169 15.32 -3.96 2.64
CA ARG A 169 14.58 -4.40 1.45
C ARG A 169 13.81 -5.70 1.70
N ASP A 170 12.64 -5.81 1.07
CA ASP A 170 11.75 -6.98 1.13
C ASP A 170 11.33 -7.39 2.56
N ASN A 171 11.42 -6.47 3.52
CA ASN A 171 10.90 -6.66 4.86
C ASN A 171 9.38 -6.51 4.85
N ILE A 172 8.67 -7.63 5.03
CA ILE A 172 7.20 -7.65 5.01
C ILE A 172 6.59 -6.69 6.03
N VAL A 173 7.21 -6.47 7.20
CA VAL A 173 6.67 -5.53 8.20
C VAL A 173 6.66 -4.11 7.67
N LEU A 174 7.73 -3.69 6.98
CA LEU A 174 7.78 -2.36 6.35
C LEU A 174 6.82 -2.27 5.16
N GLU A 175 6.70 -3.31 4.35
CA GLU A 175 5.73 -3.34 3.24
C GLU A 175 4.27 -3.23 3.74
N LEU A 176 3.92 -3.94 4.82
CA LEU A 176 2.60 -3.84 5.45
C LEU A 176 2.39 -2.48 6.12
N PHE A 177 3.41 -1.94 6.81
CA PHE A 177 3.34 -0.64 7.46
C PHE A 177 3.12 0.48 6.43
N ARG A 178 3.92 0.55 5.37
CA ARG A 178 3.72 1.48 4.25
C ARG A 178 2.32 1.35 3.64
N THR A 179 1.84 0.12 3.46
CA THR A 179 0.52 -0.11 2.90
C THR A 179 -0.59 0.38 3.83
N SER A 180 -0.45 0.21 5.15
CA SER A 180 -1.40 0.74 6.12
C SER A 180 -1.45 2.27 6.09
N LEU A 181 -0.30 2.93 5.93
CA LEU A 181 -0.21 4.39 5.78
C LEU A 181 -0.89 4.86 4.48
N LEU A 182 -0.78 4.09 3.39
CA LEU A 182 -1.43 4.42 2.12
C LEU A 182 -2.96 4.31 2.20
N ILE A 183 -3.49 3.26 2.83
CA ILE A 183 -4.93 3.12 3.12
C ILE A 183 -5.38 4.30 3.98
N PHE A 184 -4.63 4.58 5.05
CA PHE A 184 -4.90 5.67 5.96
C PHE A 184 -4.98 7.02 5.24
N GLN A 185 -3.96 7.36 4.44
CA GLN A 185 -3.93 8.54 3.57
C GLN A 185 -5.17 8.62 2.67
N GLY A 186 -5.54 7.52 2.01
CA GLY A 186 -6.73 7.47 1.15
C GLY A 186 -8.03 7.78 1.90
N THR A 187 -8.24 7.14 3.07
CA THR A 187 -9.42 7.43 3.90
C THR A 187 -9.41 8.84 4.47
N TRP A 188 -8.23 9.39 4.75
CA TRP A 188 -8.09 10.73 5.31
C TRP A 188 -8.41 11.82 4.30
N PHE A 189 -8.03 11.64 3.03
CA PHE A 189 -8.48 12.51 1.95
C PHE A 189 -10.01 12.57 1.86
N TRP A 190 -10.70 11.43 1.99
CA TRP A 190 -12.16 11.42 2.07
C TRP A 190 -12.67 12.19 3.29
N GLN A 191 -12.06 12.00 4.46
CA GLN A 191 -12.41 12.73 5.68
C GLN A 191 -12.27 14.25 5.50
N ILE A 192 -11.19 14.71 4.86
CA ILE A 192 -11.02 16.13 4.51
C ILE A 192 -12.17 16.61 3.63
N GLY A 193 -12.51 15.84 2.59
CA GLY A 193 -13.64 16.13 1.70
C GLY A 193 -14.95 16.29 2.47
N PHE A 194 -15.27 15.38 3.38
CA PHE A 194 -16.52 15.43 4.16
C PHE A 194 -16.59 16.60 5.16
N VAL A 195 -15.46 16.94 5.80
CA VAL A 195 -15.43 18.00 6.82
C VAL A 195 -15.45 19.39 6.20
N LEU A 196 -14.65 19.61 5.15
CA LEU A 196 -14.52 20.93 4.51
C LEU A 196 -15.57 21.17 3.42
N PHE A 197 -16.09 20.11 2.81
CA PHE A 197 -17.07 20.19 1.72
C PHE A 197 -18.23 19.22 1.97
N PRO A 198 -18.98 19.39 3.08
CA PRO A 198 -20.07 18.50 3.46
C PRO A 198 -21.04 18.27 2.29
N PRO A 199 -21.19 17.01 1.82
CA PRO A 199 -22.12 16.73 0.75
C PRO A 199 -23.57 16.79 1.27
N PHE A 200 -24.51 16.82 0.32
CA PHE A 200 -25.94 16.68 0.60
C PHE A 200 -26.56 17.79 1.47
N GLY A 201 -25.96 18.99 1.49
CA GLY A 201 -26.50 20.14 2.21
C GLY A 201 -26.42 20.00 3.74
N THR A 202 -25.50 19.15 4.23
CA THR A 202 -25.21 19.07 5.66
C THR A 202 -24.54 20.37 6.13
N PRO A 203 -24.80 20.84 7.37
CA PRO A 203 -24.23 22.09 7.86
C PRO A 203 -22.71 22.10 7.83
N GLU A 204 -22.12 23.24 7.45
CA GLU A 204 -20.68 23.46 7.48
C GLU A 204 -20.14 23.43 8.92
N TRP A 205 -18.93 22.90 9.06
CA TRP A 205 -18.23 22.88 10.33
C TRP A 205 -17.68 24.26 10.65
N ASP A 206 -17.85 24.72 11.89
CA ASP A 206 -17.21 25.95 12.36
C ASP A 206 -15.69 25.77 12.33
N GLN A 207 -15.05 26.58 11.47
CA GLN A 207 -13.62 26.53 11.20
C GLN A 207 -12.76 27.04 12.36
N ASN A 208 -13.34 27.78 13.30
CA ASN A 208 -12.65 28.35 14.46
C ASN A 208 -12.98 27.61 15.76
N ASP A 209 -13.90 26.65 15.74
CA ASP A 209 -14.26 25.88 16.92
C ASP A 209 -13.14 24.92 17.32
N MET A 210 -12.64 25.09 18.55
CA MET A 210 -11.64 24.20 19.13
C MET A 210 -12.18 22.78 19.34
N GLY A 211 -13.48 22.62 19.58
CA GLY A 211 -14.13 21.32 19.71
C GLY A 211 -13.97 20.48 18.45
N ASN A 212 -14.23 21.08 17.29
CA ASN A 212 -14.02 20.47 15.97
C ASN A 212 -12.56 20.04 15.75
N ILE A 213 -11.58 20.88 16.13
CA ILE A 213 -10.15 20.56 16.03
C ILE A 213 -9.76 19.36 16.92
N MET A 214 -10.24 19.33 18.16
CA MET A 214 -9.99 18.21 19.06
C MET A 214 -10.65 16.92 18.55
N PHE A 215 -11.89 17.02 18.08
CA PHE A 215 -12.64 15.89 17.54
C PHE A 215 -11.98 15.30 16.31
N ILE A 216 -11.58 16.13 15.33
CA ILE A 216 -10.96 15.65 14.11
C ILE A 216 -9.60 14.98 14.39
N THR A 217 -8.89 15.44 15.41
CA THR A 217 -7.65 14.80 15.87
C THR A 217 -7.91 13.38 16.41
N MET A 218 -9.01 13.18 17.15
CA MET A 218 -9.42 11.83 17.58
C MET A 218 -9.79 10.95 16.38
N CYS A 219 -10.55 11.49 15.42
CA CYS A 219 -10.88 10.78 14.19
C CYS A 219 -9.63 10.33 13.43
N TYR A 220 -8.57 11.13 13.38
CA TYR A 220 -7.29 10.76 12.77
C TYR A 220 -6.72 9.46 13.36
N CYS A 221 -6.68 9.36 14.69
CA CYS A 221 -6.22 8.15 15.36
C CYS A 221 -7.14 6.94 15.07
N TRP A 222 -8.46 7.15 15.03
CA TRP A 222 -9.41 6.09 14.70
C TRP A 222 -9.28 5.60 13.26
N HIS A 223 -9.08 6.50 12.31
CA HIS A 223 -8.81 6.16 10.92
C HIS A 223 -7.57 5.27 10.78
N TYR A 224 -6.49 5.59 11.52
CA TYR A 224 -5.29 4.77 11.49
C TYR A 224 -5.53 3.39 12.13
N LEU A 225 -6.27 3.32 13.24
CA LEU A 225 -6.69 2.04 13.83
C LEU A 225 -7.51 1.19 12.84
N VAL A 226 -8.45 1.81 12.12
CA VAL A 226 -9.23 1.14 11.07
C VAL A 226 -8.33 0.63 9.94
N ALA A 227 -7.34 1.41 9.50
CA ALA A 227 -6.38 0.98 8.49
C ALA A 227 -5.57 -0.26 8.94
N LEU A 228 -5.16 -0.30 10.22
CA LEU A 228 -4.50 -1.47 10.81
C LEU A 228 -5.43 -2.69 10.88
N CYS A 229 -6.69 -2.49 11.25
CA CYS A 229 -7.69 -3.57 11.24
C CYS A 229 -7.90 -4.14 9.83
N ILE A 230 -8.03 -3.28 8.81
CA ILE A 230 -8.12 -3.70 7.40
C ILE A 230 -6.90 -4.53 7.01
N MET A 231 -5.69 -4.09 7.38
CA MET A 231 -4.46 -4.82 7.11
C MET A 231 -4.45 -6.20 7.78
N ALA A 232 -4.81 -6.28 9.06
CA ALA A 232 -4.86 -7.54 9.81
C ALA A 232 -5.89 -8.52 9.23
N ILE A 233 -7.06 -8.02 8.84
CA ILE A 233 -8.11 -8.81 8.19
C ILE A 233 -7.60 -9.35 6.85
N ASN A 234 -7.05 -8.51 5.98
CA ASN A 234 -6.57 -8.94 4.66
C ASN A 234 -5.40 -9.92 4.75
N TYR A 235 -4.45 -9.68 5.65
CA TYR A 235 -3.36 -10.63 5.92
C TYR A 235 -3.89 -11.99 6.37
N SER A 236 -4.86 -12.00 7.31
CA SER A 236 -5.48 -13.23 7.84
C SER A 236 -6.29 -13.97 6.77
N LEU A 237 -7.04 -13.24 5.94
CA LEU A 237 -7.80 -13.80 4.82
C LEU A 237 -6.88 -14.47 3.80
N VAL A 238 -5.80 -13.80 3.40
CA VAL A 238 -4.80 -14.36 2.48
C VAL A 238 -4.21 -15.65 3.06
N TYR A 239 -3.79 -15.62 4.33
CA TYR A 239 -3.27 -16.80 5.01
C TYR A 239 -4.27 -17.97 5.01
N CYS A 240 -5.53 -17.70 5.36
CA CYS A 240 -6.60 -18.70 5.39
C CYS A 240 -6.87 -19.31 4.00
N ILE A 241 -6.93 -18.47 2.96
CA ILE A 241 -7.19 -18.90 1.58
C ILE A 241 -6.06 -19.79 1.09
N LEU A 242 -4.81 -19.38 1.27
CA LEU A 242 -3.64 -20.16 0.85
C LEU A 242 -3.53 -21.49 1.61
N THR A 243 -3.80 -21.49 2.92
CA THR A 243 -3.78 -22.71 3.73
C THR A 243 -4.84 -23.71 3.27
N ARG A 244 -6.06 -23.26 3.00
CA ARG A 244 -7.15 -24.09 2.46
C ARG A 244 -6.85 -24.61 1.06
N ALA A 245 -6.26 -23.78 0.19
CA ALA A 245 -5.88 -24.18 -1.16
C ALA A 245 -4.80 -25.27 -1.15
N ASN A 246 -3.80 -25.14 -0.27
CA ASN A 246 -2.75 -26.16 -0.10
C ASN A 246 -3.30 -27.49 0.45
N GLN A 247 -4.24 -27.45 1.40
CA GLN A 247 -4.91 -28.65 1.90
C GLN A 247 -5.72 -29.37 0.80
N ARG A 248 -6.41 -28.62 -0.07
CA ARG A 248 -7.18 -29.20 -1.18
C ARG A 248 -6.30 -29.70 -2.33
N GLY A 249 -5.18 -29.04 -2.61
CA GLY A 249 -4.21 -29.46 -3.63
C GLY A 249 -3.33 -30.64 -3.20
N GLY A 250 -3.11 -30.83 -1.89
CA GLY A 250 -2.41 -31.98 -1.30
C GLY A 250 -3.31 -33.19 -1.01
N GLY A 251 -4.63 -33.00 -0.97
CA GLY A 251 -5.61 -34.05 -0.63
C GLY A 251 -5.97 -35.04 -1.75
N GLY A 252 -5.24 -35.03 -2.88
CA GLY A 252 -5.37 -36.02 -3.95
C GLY A 252 -4.48 -37.26 -3.78
N GLY A 253 -3.68 -37.33 -2.71
CA GLY A 253 -2.75 -38.41 -2.44
C GLY A 253 -2.96 -38.99 -1.04
N GLY A 254 -3.98 -39.85 -0.91
CA GLY A 254 -4.10 -40.88 0.13
C GLY A 254 -3.97 -40.43 1.59
N GLU A 255 -5.12 -40.27 2.26
CA GLU A 255 -5.24 -40.77 3.63
C GLU A 255 -4.99 -42.29 3.62
N ILE A 256 -3.73 -42.70 3.55
CA ILE A 256 -3.35 -44.02 4.03
C ILE A 256 -3.22 -43.85 5.53
N ILE A 257 -4.36 -44.00 6.21
CA ILE A 257 -4.39 -44.39 7.61
C ILE A 257 -3.51 -45.64 7.69
N GLY A 258 -2.28 -45.46 8.16
CA GLY A 258 -1.35 -46.53 8.47
C GLY A 258 -1.86 -47.31 9.66
N ILE A 259 -2.93 -48.08 9.47
CA ILE A 259 -3.17 -49.28 10.27
C ILE A 259 -2.03 -50.20 9.87
N GLN A 260 -0.99 -50.17 10.69
CA GLN A 260 0.09 -51.13 10.74
C GLN A 260 -0.54 -52.51 10.68
N LYS A 261 -0.45 -53.12 9.49
CA LYS A 261 -0.82 -54.49 9.22
C LYS A 261 0.03 -55.32 10.17
N LEU A 262 -0.55 -55.74 11.29
CA LEU A 262 -0.06 -56.81 12.15
C LEU A 262 0.07 -58.04 11.26
N LYS A 263 1.24 -58.17 10.64
CA LYS A 263 1.64 -59.38 9.94
C LYS A 263 1.94 -60.38 11.04
N SER A 264 0.98 -61.23 11.34
CA SER A 264 1.19 -62.41 12.15
C SER A 264 2.04 -63.39 11.32
N ASP A 265 3.35 -63.27 11.39
CA ASP A 265 4.22 -64.36 10.98
C ASP A 265 4.42 -65.23 12.23
N HIS A 266 3.62 -66.29 12.33
CA HIS A 266 3.97 -67.47 13.11
C HIS A 266 5.32 -67.98 12.61
N THR A 267 6.30 -68.13 13.51
CA THR A 267 7.15 -69.33 13.70
C THR A 267 8.38 -68.93 14.52
N TYR A 268 8.22 -68.89 15.85
CA TYR A 268 9.31 -69.12 16.80
C TYR A 268 8.77 -70.05 17.89
N GLN A 269 8.54 -71.29 17.50
CA GLN A 269 8.24 -72.39 18.40
C GLN A 269 9.31 -73.48 18.20
N THR A 270 10.59 -73.12 18.39
CA THR A 270 11.70 -74.10 18.42
C THR A 270 12.92 -73.53 19.16
N ALA A 271 12.77 -73.16 20.44
CA ALA A 271 13.91 -72.83 21.30
C ALA A 271 13.67 -73.14 22.78
N LEU A 272 12.89 -74.19 23.09
CA LEU A 272 12.64 -74.61 24.48
C LEU A 272 12.69 -76.13 24.72
N LEU A 273 13.25 -76.91 23.80
CA LEU A 273 13.50 -78.35 24.02
C LEU A 273 14.81 -78.76 23.32
N SER A 274 15.94 -78.36 23.88
CA SER A 274 17.23 -79.03 23.67
C SER A 274 18.15 -78.75 24.86
N GLY A 275 17.74 -79.25 26.03
CA GLY A 275 18.60 -79.49 27.17
C GLY A 275 18.42 -80.95 27.55
N SER A 276 19.05 -81.83 26.77
CA SER A 276 19.18 -83.25 27.08
C SER A 276 20.17 -83.38 28.23
N ASP A 277 19.79 -84.19 29.21
CA ASP A 277 20.68 -84.88 30.11
C ASP A 277 21.85 -85.50 29.34
N GLU A 278 23.08 -85.35 29.87
CA GLU A 278 24.14 -86.36 29.95
C GLU A 278 25.31 -85.84 30.81
N GLU A 279 25.64 -86.62 31.84
CA GLU A 279 26.70 -86.54 32.89
C GLU A 279 26.61 -85.52 34.03
#